data_AF-A0A5D2JUQ8-F1
#
_entry.id   AF-A0A5D2JUQ8-F1
#
_cell.length_a   1.000
_cell.length_b   1.000
_cell.length_c   1.000
_cell.angle_alpha   90.00
_cell.angle_beta   90.00
_cell.angle_gamma   90.00
#
_symmetry.space_group_name_H-M   'P 1'
#
loop_
_entity.id
_entity.type
_entity.pdbx_description
1 polymer ?
#
loop_
_entity_poly.entity_id
_entity_poly.type
_entity_poly.pdbx_seq_one_letter_code
_entity_poly.pdbx_strand_id
1 'polypeptide(L)'
;MNQDITVPPPSNSVHKPKLRPTLNSYFNKPTLFKAFFFCFLPFLISFFLIAYLNQSGKNSEMVLLAGFCNGSDIANVDSSESKSVPFQETRTGHACSTMGEPCISCTTFNILAPIYKRLDQQNQSVRESDFRAFWLARNKKIVNWLLYERSSIICLQEFWVGNEELVHMYEESLGAAGYDTFKLARTNNRGDGLLTAIHKEYFKVLNRRELFFNDFGDRVAQLLHVQSVAPFSINQNESVQQEIIIVNTHLLFPHDSSLSIVRLHQVYQILQYLETYQRENKLSQMPVILCGDWNGSKRGHVYKFLRSQGFVSSYDIAHEYTDSDADAHKWVSHRNHRGNICGVDFIWLRNPHNSQKLLKISWAEAAFGIIKYQLKKVSLAENDAFAFLRADSSGNHITYSAFCDALRQNYVQVNLTGLSHGLSFQETKDLWVQADADGNGVVDYEEFKVI
;
A
#
# COMPACT_ATOMS: atom_id res chain seq x y z
N MET A 1 1.81 -37.49 -63.69
CA MET A 1 2.44 -36.75 -64.80
C MET A 1 2.78 -35.37 -64.26
N ASN A 2 4.08 -35.10 -64.13
CA ASN A 2 4.65 -33.93 -63.49
C ASN A 2 4.38 -32.66 -64.30
N GLN A 3 4.12 -31.55 -63.62
CA GLN A 3 4.34 -30.22 -64.17
C GLN A 3 5.19 -29.41 -63.19
N ASP A 4 6.39 -29.09 -63.67
CA ASP A 4 7.42 -28.32 -63.00
C ASP A 4 6.99 -26.86 -62.81
N ILE A 5 7.16 -26.37 -61.59
CA ILE A 5 7.02 -24.95 -61.22
C ILE A 5 8.43 -24.36 -61.15
N THR A 6 8.76 -23.51 -62.12
CA THR A 6 9.99 -22.71 -62.15
C THR A 6 9.94 -21.58 -61.13
N VAL A 7 10.91 -21.59 -60.21
CA VAL A 7 11.20 -20.55 -59.21
C VAL A 7 12.33 -19.64 -59.75
N PRO A 8 12.22 -18.30 -59.70
CA PRO A 8 13.32 -17.41 -60.05
C PRO A 8 14.32 -17.22 -58.88
N PRO A 9 15.62 -16.97 -59.18
CA PRO A 9 16.70 -17.07 -58.20
C PRO A 9 16.82 -15.84 -57.28
N PRO A 10 17.37 -16.00 -56.06
CA PRO A 10 17.58 -14.91 -55.12
C PRO A 10 18.81 -14.08 -55.48
N SER A 11 18.69 -12.77 -55.27
CA SER A 11 19.75 -11.79 -55.49
C SER A 11 20.85 -11.87 -54.43
N ASN A 12 22.09 -12.02 -54.89
CA ASN A 12 23.30 -11.91 -54.08
C ASN A 12 23.71 -10.44 -53.99
N SER A 13 23.61 -9.84 -52.80
CA SER A 13 24.39 -8.65 -52.46
C SER A 13 25.19 -8.90 -51.18
N VAL A 14 26.49 -9.04 -51.37
CA VAL A 14 27.53 -9.17 -50.35
C VAL A 14 27.65 -7.87 -49.57
N HIS A 15 27.42 -7.88 -48.26
CA HIS A 15 27.94 -6.86 -47.35
C HIS A 15 28.54 -7.50 -46.09
N LYS A 16 29.79 -7.14 -45.83
CA LYS A 16 30.71 -7.65 -44.80
C LYS A 16 30.16 -7.48 -43.36
N PRO A 17 30.50 -8.39 -42.43
CA PRO A 17 30.07 -8.32 -41.04
C PRO A 17 30.79 -7.19 -40.28
N LYS A 18 30.01 -6.31 -39.60
CA LYS A 18 30.54 -5.34 -38.63
C LYS A 18 30.74 -6.03 -37.27
N LEU A 19 31.98 -5.99 -36.79
CA LEU A 19 32.41 -6.46 -35.48
C LEU A 19 31.71 -5.72 -34.32
N ARG A 20 31.40 -6.47 -33.26
CA ARG A 20 31.07 -5.95 -31.91
C ARG A 20 32.26 -5.21 -31.31
N PRO A 21 32.07 -4.09 -30.59
CA PRO A 21 33.11 -3.51 -29.75
C PRO A 21 33.24 -4.30 -28.43
N THR A 22 34.44 -4.77 -28.16
CA THR A 22 34.86 -5.35 -26.89
C THR A 22 35.16 -4.26 -25.86
N LEU A 23 34.86 -4.62 -24.61
CA LEU A 23 35.25 -3.97 -23.36
C LEU A 23 36.78 -3.83 -23.28
N ASN A 24 37.24 -2.64 -22.89
CA ASN A 24 38.60 -2.23 -22.44
C ASN A 24 39.26 -1.14 -23.29
N SER A 25 39.00 0.12 -22.95
CA SER A 25 40.01 1.18 -22.93
C SER A 25 39.42 2.42 -22.29
N TYR A 26 39.77 2.73 -21.04
CA TYR A 26 39.98 4.09 -20.50
C TYR A 26 40.42 3.97 -19.04
N PHE A 27 41.70 3.68 -18.84
CA PHE A 27 42.43 4.01 -17.62
C PHE A 27 43.67 4.78 -18.04
N ASN A 28 43.72 6.06 -17.68
CA ASN A 28 44.89 6.87 -17.32
C ASN A 28 44.64 8.35 -17.68
N LYS A 29 44.29 9.18 -16.68
CA LYS A 29 45.27 10.00 -15.94
C LYS A 29 44.58 10.82 -14.81
N PRO A 30 45.36 11.28 -13.81
CA PRO A 30 44.94 11.47 -12.42
C PRO A 30 44.79 12.95 -12.03
N THR A 31 44.57 13.21 -10.73
CA THR A 31 44.41 14.50 -9.98
C THR A 31 42.93 14.93 -9.84
N LEU A 32 42.35 15.15 -8.65
CA LEU A 32 42.86 15.81 -7.46
C LEU A 32 42.29 15.20 -6.16
N PHE A 33 43.23 14.90 -5.25
CA PHE A 33 43.06 14.67 -3.83
C PHE A 33 42.74 16.01 -3.12
N LYS A 34 41.72 16.07 -2.27
CA LYS A 34 41.54 16.94 -1.08
C LYS A 34 40.36 16.35 -0.31
N ALA A 35 40.52 15.44 0.66
CA ALA A 35 41.04 15.66 2.00
C ALA A 35 40.52 16.95 2.65
N PHE A 36 39.41 16.84 3.39
CA PHE A 36 39.16 17.63 4.58
C PHE A 36 38.52 16.72 5.64
N PHE A 37 39.39 16.25 6.54
CA PHE A 37 39.06 15.79 7.89
C PHE A 37 39.06 17.00 8.83
N PHE A 38 38.46 16.82 10.02
CA PHE A 38 38.22 17.75 11.16
C PHE A 38 36.82 18.38 11.15
N CYS A 39 35.99 18.33 12.20
CA CYS A 39 36.15 17.93 13.61
C CYS A 39 34.82 17.42 14.18
N PHE A 40 34.92 16.47 15.12
CA PHE A 40 33.94 16.24 16.17
C PHE A 40 33.74 17.52 17.03
N LEU A 41 32.50 17.89 17.31
CA LEU A 41 32.04 18.32 18.64
C LEU A 41 30.50 18.29 18.68
N PRO A 42 29.89 17.84 19.80
CA PRO A 42 28.45 17.67 19.93
C PRO A 42 27.80 19.01 20.28
N PHE A 43 26.72 19.39 19.61
CA PHE A 43 25.82 20.40 20.14
C PHE A 43 24.64 19.72 20.81
N LEU A 44 24.77 19.61 22.14
CA LEU A 44 23.66 19.66 23.08
C LEU A 44 22.89 20.96 22.80
N ILE A 45 21.72 20.86 22.17
CA ILE A 45 20.69 21.90 22.34
C ILE A 45 19.84 21.45 23.52
N SER A 46 20.22 22.00 24.66
CA SER A 46 19.52 22.01 25.93
C SER A 46 18.07 22.47 25.76
N PHE A 47 17.17 21.76 26.46
CA PHE A 47 15.96 22.27 27.10
C PHE A 47 15.79 23.79 27.01
N PHE A 48 14.99 24.29 26.07
CA PHE A 48 14.21 25.54 26.14
C PHE A 48 13.43 25.73 24.82
N LEU A 49 12.46 24.85 24.55
CA LEU A 49 11.33 25.16 23.67
C LEU A 49 10.04 24.47 24.14
N ILE A 50 9.88 24.35 25.46
CA ILE A 50 8.62 24.00 26.13
C ILE A 50 8.20 25.23 26.92
N ALA A 51 7.80 26.30 26.22
CA ALA A 51 7.13 27.47 26.79
C ALA A 51 6.67 28.46 25.71
N TYR A 52 6.01 28.01 24.63
CA TYR A 52 5.22 28.95 23.80
C TYR A 52 4.08 28.33 22.97
N LEU A 53 3.63 27.11 23.29
CA LEU A 53 2.43 26.52 22.65
C LEU A 53 1.31 26.17 23.65
N ASN A 54 1.41 26.64 24.90
CA ASN A 54 0.38 26.47 25.93
C ASN A 54 -0.59 27.66 26.01
N GLN A 55 -1.01 28.20 24.85
CA GLN A 55 -2.15 29.10 24.75
C GLN A 55 -2.97 28.83 23.48
N SER A 56 -3.54 27.64 23.38
CA SER A 56 -4.89 27.48 22.81
C SER A 56 -5.43 26.12 23.23
N GLY A 57 -6.58 26.13 23.91
CA GLY A 57 -7.10 24.97 24.63
C GLY A 57 -7.65 23.86 23.75
N LYS A 58 -7.61 22.66 24.33
CA LYS A 58 -8.32 21.42 23.97
C LYS A 58 -7.98 20.83 22.60
N ASN A 59 -7.17 19.77 22.61
CA ASN A 59 -7.41 18.50 21.92
C ASN A 59 -6.40 17.46 22.43
N SER A 60 -6.86 16.22 22.63
CA SER A 60 -6.02 15.08 23.02
C SER A 60 -5.13 14.67 21.85
N GLU A 61 -3.88 15.14 21.85
CA GLU A 61 -2.86 14.70 20.90
C GLU A 61 -2.18 13.42 21.42
N MET A 62 -2.20 12.36 20.61
CA MET A 62 -1.38 11.18 20.84
C MET A 62 -0.11 11.31 19.99
N VAL A 63 1.03 11.51 20.63
CA VAL A 63 2.34 11.55 19.96
C VAL A 63 2.84 10.11 19.79
N LEU A 64 2.70 9.55 18.59
CA LEU A 64 3.27 8.25 18.23
C LEU A 64 4.75 8.42 17.86
N LEU A 65 5.66 8.01 18.74
CA LEU A 65 7.10 7.93 18.47
C LEU A 65 7.43 6.57 17.83
N ALA A 66 7.99 6.59 16.62
CA ALA A 66 8.55 5.40 15.99
C ALA A 66 9.96 5.13 16.56
N GLY A 67 10.12 4.03 17.32
CA GLY A 67 11.43 3.58 17.81
C GLY A 67 12.11 2.64 16.81
N PHE A 68 13.42 2.83 16.57
CA PHE A 68 14.23 1.95 15.72
C PHE A 68 15.15 1.04 16.52
N CYS A 69 15.27 -0.21 16.06
CA CYS A 69 16.41 -1.08 16.29
C CYS A 69 17.20 -1.19 14.97
N ASN A 70 18.33 -0.49 14.86
CA ASN A 70 19.27 -0.67 13.75
C ASN A 70 20.15 -1.90 14.00
N GLY A 71 19.93 -2.97 13.24
CA GLY A 71 20.84 -4.10 13.15
C GLY A 71 21.28 -4.30 11.70
N SER A 72 22.33 -3.59 11.29
CA SER A 72 23.03 -3.85 10.04
C SER A 72 23.94 -5.06 10.22
N ASP A 73 23.50 -6.25 9.83
CA ASP A 73 24.38 -7.39 9.53
C ASP A 73 23.67 -8.31 8.52
N ILE A 74 23.66 -7.92 7.25
CA ILE A 74 23.31 -8.82 6.14
C ILE A 74 24.59 -9.56 5.76
N ALA A 75 24.79 -10.75 6.30
CA ALA A 75 25.78 -11.70 5.79
C ALA A 75 25.18 -12.42 4.57
N ASN A 76 25.79 -12.22 3.40
CA ASN A 76 25.65 -13.09 2.23
C ASN A 76 26.03 -14.53 2.62
N VAL A 77 25.15 -15.50 2.36
CA VAL A 77 25.51 -16.92 2.45
C VAL A 77 25.11 -17.60 1.15
N ASP A 78 26.10 -17.70 0.27
CA ASP A 78 26.13 -18.69 -0.80
C ASP A 78 26.24 -20.09 -0.20
N SER A 79 25.62 -21.04 -0.90
CA SER A 79 25.55 -22.46 -0.57
C SER A 79 26.91 -23.15 -0.53
N SER A 80 27.24 -23.81 0.58
CA SER A 80 27.74 -25.20 0.61
C SER A 80 28.10 -25.67 2.03
N GLU A 81 27.77 -26.93 2.29
CA GLU A 81 28.26 -27.83 3.34
C GLU A 81 27.88 -27.63 4.82
N SER A 82 27.44 -28.78 5.36
CA SER A 82 27.01 -29.05 6.71
C SER A 82 28.13 -28.98 7.74
N LYS A 83 27.86 -28.34 8.89
CA LYS A 83 28.29 -28.79 10.22
C LYS A 83 27.41 -28.13 11.29
N SER A 84 26.76 -28.96 12.09
CA SER A 84 25.95 -28.56 13.25
C SER A 84 26.85 -28.04 14.37
N VAL A 85 26.65 -26.79 14.77
CA VAL A 85 27.23 -26.19 15.99
C VAL A 85 26.07 -25.76 16.90
N PRO A 86 26.10 -26.02 18.22
CA PRO A 86 24.99 -25.66 19.10
C PRO A 86 24.91 -24.13 19.22
N PHE A 87 23.72 -23.58 19.01
CA PHE A 87 23.47 -22.15 19.18
C PHE A 87 23.52 -21.82 20.68
N GLN A 88 24.52 -21.05 21.08
CA GLN A 88 24.73 -20.61 22.45
C GLN A 88 23.84 -19.39 22.71
N GLU A 89 22.90 -19.56 23.62
CA GLU A 89 21.88 -18.61 24.05
C GLU A 89 22.53 -17.46 24.83
N THR A 90 22.86 -16.33 24.18
CA THR A 90 23.21 -15.08 24.86
C THR A 90 23.02 -13.87 23.97
N ARG A 91 21.78 -13.39 23.83
CA ARG A 91 21.48 -11.95 23.69
C ARG A 91 20.14 -11.67 24.36
N THR A 92 20.21 -11.08 25.54
CA THR A 92 19.08 -10.48 26.24
C THR A 92 18.50 -9.38 25.35
N GLY A 93 17.28 -9.58 24.87
CA GLY A 93 16.52 -8.54 24.18
C GLY A 93 16.47 -7.29 25.06
N HIS A 94 17.13 -6.23 24.62
CA HIS A 94 16.96 -4.92 25.23
C HIS A 94 15.59 -4.42 24.80
N ALA A 95 14.58 -4.73 25.62
CA ALA A 95 13.38 -3.93 25.69
C ALA A 95 13.82 -2.47 25.87
N CYS A 96 13.28 -1.56 25.06
CA CYS A 96 13.36 -0.14 25.31
C CYS A 96 12.59 0.14 26.61
N SER A 97 13.22 -0.09 27.76
CA SER A 97 12.71 0.24 29.08
C SER A 97 13.34 1.54 29.53
N THR A 98 13.04 2.62 28.82
CA THR A 98 12.92 3.91 29.50
C THR A 98 11.49 3.98 30.02
N MET A 99 11.34 3.83 31.34
CA MET A 99 10.08 3.93 32.07
C MET A 99 9.18 5.04 31.50
N GLY A 100 7.93 4.72 31.16
CA GLY A 100 6.88 5.74 31.22
C GLY A 100 5.80 5.80 30.13
N GLU A 101 5.43 4.72 29.43
CA GLU A 101 4.07 4.52 28.85
C GLU A 101 3.98 3.17 28.10
N PRO A 102 2.81 2.49 28.06
CA PRO A 102 2.63 1.29 27.27
C PRO A 102 2.72 1.61 25.77
N CYS A 103 3.79 1.16 25.10
CA CYS A 103 3.99 1.33 23.66
C CYS A 103 3.22 0.26 22.88
N ILE A 104 2.40 0.70 21.92
CA ILE A 104 1.70 -0.18 20.97
C ILE A 104 2.58 -0.42 19.75
N SER A 105 2.79 -1.68 19.37
CA SER A 105 3.52 -2.04 18.15
C SER A 105 2.61 -2.73 17.12
N CYS A 106 2.90 -2.52 15.83
CA CYS A 106 2.10 -3.04 14.73
C CYS A 106 2.98 -3.58 13.60
N THR A 107 2.70 -4.81 13.18
CA THR A 107 3.30 -5.45 12.00
C THR A 107 2.26 -5.54 10.89
N THR A 108 2.62 -5.11 9.67
CA THR A 108 1.89 -5.45 8.44
C THR A 108 2.81 -6.25 7.53
N PHE A 109 2.35 -7.39 6.99
CA PHE A 109 3.20 -8.24 6.17
C PHE A 109 2.41 -9.09 5.16
N ASN A 110 2.62 -8.85 3.87
CA ASN A 110 2.21 -9.78 2.83
C ASN A 110 3.16 -11.00 2.83
N ILE A 111 2.67 -12.15 3.29
CA ILE A 111 3.50 -13.34 3.52
C ILE A 111 3.68 -14.22 2.28
N LEU A 112 3.13 -13.81 1.12
CA LEU A 112 3.14 -14.56 -0.14
C LEU A 112 2.60 -15.99 0.01
N ALA A 113 1.33 -16.20 -0.36
CA ALA A 113 0.69 -17.51 -0.21
C ALA A 113 1.47 -18.59 -0.99
N PRO A 114 1.71 -19.79 -0.43
CA PRO A 114 2.42 -20.86 -1.14
C PRO A 114 1.84 -21.22 -2.51
N ILE A 115 0.52 -21.07 -2.69
CA ILE A 115 -0.19 -21.27 -3.97
C ILE A 115 0.15 -20.22 -5.05
N TYR A 116 0.80 -19.12 -4.68
CA TYR A 116 1.21 -18.06 -5.61
C TYR A 116 2.71 -18.04 -5.86
N LYS A 117 3.51 -18.58 -4.93
CA LYS A 117 4.96 -18.60 -5.07
C LYS A 117 5.39 -19.61 -6.14
N ARG A 118 5.89 -19.09 -7.25
CA ARG A 118 6.44 -19.88 -8.37
C ARG A 118 7.87 -20.32 -8.02
N LEU A 119 8.18 -21.59 -8.23
CA LEU A 119 9.52 -22.14 -7.97
C LEU A 119 10.39 -22.26 -9.23
N ASP A 120 9.76 -22.33 -10.39
CA ASP A 120 10.44 -22.49 -11.67
C ASP A 120 10.10 -21.33 -12.62
N GLN A 121 11.13 -20.74 -13.22
CA GLN A 121 10.98 -19.62 -14.16
C GLN A 121 10.50 -20.08 -15.55
N GLN A 122 10.87 -21.28 -15.96
CA GLN A 122 10.49 -21.90 -17.23
C GLN A 122 9.12 -22.58 -17.09
N ASN A 123 8.92 -23.35 -16.02
CA ASN A 123 7.65 -23.97 -15.70
C ASN A 123 6.85 -23.17 -14.67
N GLN A 124 6.15 -22.17 -15.18
CA GLN A 124 5.27 -21.32 -14.42
C GLN A 124 4.05 -22.01 -13.80
N SER A 125 3.84 -23.33 -13.91
CA SER A 125 2.79 -24.05 -13.18
C SER A 125 3.23 -24.54 -11.80
N VAL A 126 4.54 -24.74 -11.59
CA VAL A 126 5.08 -25.29 -10.33
C VAL A 126 4.96 -24.25 -9.22
N ARG A 127 4.35 -24.64 -8.10
CA ARG A 127 4.13 -23.79 -6.93
C ARG A 127 4.83 -24.34 -5.70
N GLU A 128 5.14 -23.45 -4.76
CA GLU A 128 5.63 -23.89 -3.45
C GLU A 128 4.61 -24.76 -2.72
N SER A 129 3.30 -24.54 -2.94
CA SER A 129 2.22 -25.37 -2.41
C SER A 129 2.33 -26.85 -2.78
N ASP A 130 2.99 -27.18 -3.90
CA ASP A 130 3.16 -28.56 -4.37
C ASP A 130 4.16 -29.34 -3.49
N PHE A 131 4.96 -28.64 -2.68
CA PHE A 131 6.03 -29.22 -1.86
C PHE A 131 5.85 -28.88 -0.39
N ARG A 132 5.22 -29.79 0.37
CA ARG A 132 4.95 -29.60 1.81
C ARG A 132 6.17 -29.13 2.61
N ALA A 133 7.32 -29.77 2.42
CA ALA A 133 8.53 -29.42 3.14
C ALA A 133 8.95 -27.95 2.93
N PHE A 134 8.72 -27.39 1.73
CA PHE A 134 9.19 -26.05 1.37
C PHE A 134 8.29 -24.98 1.99
N TRP A 135 6.98 -25.07 1.77
CA TRP A 135 6.07 -24.10 2.35
C TRP A 135 6.03 -24.21 3.87
N LEU A 136 6.13 -25.41 4.45
CA LEU A 136 6.18 -25.61 5.89
C LEU A 136 7.43 -24.95 6.51
N ALA A 137 8.60 -25.18 5.93
CA ALA A 137 9.85 -24.60 6.43
C ALA A 137 9.85 -23.07 6.36
N ARG A 138 9.34 -22.48 5.27
CA ARG A 138 9.24 -21.01 5.14
C ARG A 138 8.26 -20.43 6.15
N ASN A 139 7.07 -21.00 6.28
CA ASN A 139 6.04 -20.48 7.17
C ASN A 139 6.42 -20.62 8.64
N LYS A 140 7.12 -21.70 9.04
CA LYS A 140 7.72 -21.80 10.39
C LYS A 140 8.69 -20.65 10.68
N LYS A 141 9.53 -20.28 9.71
CA LYS A 141 10.44 -19.12 9.87
C LYS A 141 9.66 -17.81 10.02
N ILE A 142 8.60 -17.62 9.25
CA ILE A 142 7.73 -16.44 9.36
C ILE A 142 7.07 -16.38 10.74
N VAL A 143 6.46 -17.48 11.21
CA VAL A 143 5.85 -17.55 12.55
C VAL A 143 6.88 -17.26 13.64
N ASN A 144 8.07 -17.87 13.58
CA ASN A 144 9.13 -17.62 14.56
C ASN A 144 9.56 -16.14 14.57
N TRP A 145 9.63 -15.49 13.40
CA TRP A 145 9.92 -14.06 13.32
C TRP A 145 8.80 -13.21 13.93
N LEU A 146 7.53 -13.52 13.65
CA LEU A 146 6.38 -12.84 14.25
C LEU A 146 6.36 -12.96 15.77
N LEU A 147 6.70 -14.15 16.30
CA LEU A 147 6.80 -14.40 17.75
C LEU A 147 7.99 -13.68 18.39
N TYR A 148 9.09 -13.51 17.65
CA TYR A 148 10.25 -12.75 18.10
C TYR A 148 9.95 -11.25 18.17
N GLU A 149 9.38 -10.67 17.10
CA GLU A 149 8.99 -9.25 17.07
C GLU A 149 7.86 -8.93 18.06
N ARG A 150 6.97 -9.91 18.30
CA ARG A 150 5.89 -9.86 19.30
C ARG A 150 5.09 -8.55 19.24
N SER A 151 4.71 -8.12 18.04
CA SER A 151 3.93 -6.89 17.87
C SER A 151 2.58 -7.00 18.56
N SER A 152 2.07 -5.91 19.15
CA SER A 152 0.73 -5.89 19.77
C SER A 152 -0.39 -6.17 18.76
N ILE A 153 -0.17 -5.79 17.49
CA ILE A 153 -1.06 -6.00 16.35
C ILE A 153 -0.25 -6.64 15.21
N ILE A 154 -0.75 -7.72 14.62
CA ILE A 154 -0.17 -8.36 13.43
C ILE A 154 -1.22 -8.44 12.33
N CYS A 155 -0.97 -7.85 11.18
CA CYS A 155 -1.85 -7.84 10.01
C CYS A 155 -1.15 -8.52 8.83
N LEU A 156 -1.58 -9.73 8.48
CA LEU A 156 -1.02 -10.50 7.37
C LEU A 156 -1.93 -10.47 6.14
N GLN A 157 -1.31 -10.40 4.96
CA GLN A 157 -1.95 -10.53 3.65
C GLN A 157 -1.40 -11.75 2.92
N GLU A 158 -2.17 -12.28 1.95
CA GLU A 158 -1.87 -13.54 1.26
C GLU A 158 -1.69 -14.72 2.24
N PHE A 159 -2.46 -14.71 3.32
CA PHE A 159 -2.50 -15.83 4.25
C PHE A 159 -3.25 -17.00 3.58
N TRP A 160 -2.65 -18.20 3.54
CA TRP A 160 -3.22 -19.34 2.80
C TRP A 160 -4.33 -20.04 3.60
N VAL A 161 -5.49 -19.37 3.70
CA VAL A 161 -6.67 -19.81 4.46
C VAL A 161 -7.17 -21.20 4.02
N GLY A 162 -7.00 -21.56 2.74
CA GLY A 162 -7.42 -22.85 2.20
C GLY A 162 -6.58 -24.06 2.61
N ASN A 163 -5.52 -23.87 3.41
CA ASN A 163 -4.69 -24.97 3.91
C ASN A 163 -4.80 -25.08 5.44
N GLU A 164 -5.54 -26.08 5.92
CA GLU A 164 -5.80 -26.28 7.35
C GLU A 164 -4.53 -26.46 8.19
N GLU A 165 -3.51 -27.13 7.64
CA GLU A 165 -2.25 -27.35 8.35
C GLU A 165 -1.49 -26.05 8.60
N LEU A 166 -1.37 -25.19 7.59
CA LEU A 166 -0.78 -23.86 7.73
C LEU A 166 -1.59 -23.00 8.69
N VAL A 167 -2.92 -23.02 8.56
CA VAL A 167 -3.82 -22.28 9.45
C VAL A 167 -3.61 -22.70 10.91
N HIS A 168 -3.64 -24.00 11.19
CA HIS A 168 -3.41 -24.55 12.54
C HIS A 168 -2.06 -24.11 13.11
N MET A 169 -0.99 -24.18 12.31
CA MET A 169 0.36 -23.77 12.75
C MET A 169 0.41 -22.32 13.24
N TYR A 170 -0.23 -21.40 12.51
CA TYR A 170 -0.27 -19.98 12.90
C TYR A 170 -1.17 -19.77 14.13
N GLU A 171 -2.38 -20.34 14.14
CA GLU A 171 -3.34 -20.17 15.23
C GLU A 171 -2.83 -20.78 16.55
N GLU A 172 -2.22 -21.97 16.50
CA GLU A 172 -1.63 -22.64 17.67
C GLU A 172 -0.45 -21.82 18.22
N SER A 173 0.49 -21.43 17.36
CA SER A 173 1.71 -20.73 17.79
C SER A 173 1.42 -19.33 18.33
N LEU A 174 0.59 -18.56 17.62
CA LEU A 174 0.19 -17.22 18.06
C LEU A 174 -0.76 -17.30 19.27
N GLY A 175 -1.67 -18.27 19.30
CA GLY A 175 -2.57 -18.50 20.44
C GLY A 175 -1.81 -18.82 21.72
N ALA A 176 -0.82 -19.72 21.64
CA ALA A 176 0.09 -20.03 22.75
C ALA A 176 0.89 -18.82 23.23
N ALA A 177 1.18 -17.87 22.34
CA ALA A 177 1.85 -16.61 22.65
C ALA A 177 0.91 -15.50 23.14
N GLY A 178 -0.40 -15.77 23.31
CA GLY A 178 -1.34 -14.83 23.90
C GLY A 178 -2.09 -13.95 22.90
N TYR A 179 -2.11 -14.31 21.62
CA TYR A 179 -2.89 -13.60 20.60
C TYR A 179 -4.30 -14.17 20.44
N ASP A 180 -5.26 -13.29 20.15
CA ASP A 180 -6.51 -13.66 19.50
C ASP A 180 -6.36 -13.48 17.99
N THR A 181 -6.68 -14.52 17.20
CA THR A 181 -6.47 -14.55 15.75
C THR A 181 -7.78 -14.54 14.98
N PHE A 182 -7.84 -13.75 13.91
CA PHE A 182 -9.01 -13.56 13.07
C PHE A 182 -8.61 -13.72 11.60
N LYS A 183 -9.05 -14.79 10.94
CA LYS A 183 -8.86 -15.00 9.50
C LYS A 183 -10.06 -14.54 8.69
N LEU A 184 -9.84 -14.16 7.43
CA LEU A 184 -10.89 -13.84 6.46
C LEU A 184 -10.45 -14.26 5.06
N ALA A 185 -11.14 -15.23 4.48
CA ALA A 185 -10.90 -15.66 3.10
C ALA A 185 -11.44 -14.64 2.10
N ARG A 186 -10.84 -14.59 0.91
CA ARG A 186 -11.42 -13.87 -0.23
C ARG A 186 -12.69 -14.56 -0.73
N THR A 187 -13.56 -13.79 -1.37
CA THR A 187 -14.90 -14.23 -1.80
C THR A 187 -14.90 -15.15 -3.02
N ASN A 188 -13.82 -15.17 -3.80
CA ASN A 188 -13.71 -15.98 -5.03
C ASN A 188 -12.99 -17.31 -4.85
N ASN A 189 -12.89 -17.82 -3.62
CA ASN A 189 -12.28 -19.13 -3.31
C ASN A 189 -10.86 -19.30 -3.89
N ARG A 190 -10.10 -18.21 -4.03
CA ARG A 190 -8.70 -18.25 -4.48
C ARG A 190 -7.75 -18.97 -3.50
N GLY A 191 -8.23 -19.26 -2.29
CA GLY A 191 -7.49 -19.99 -1.25
C GLY A 191 -6.70 -19.09 -0.31
N ASP A 192 -6.44 -17.83 -0.66
CA ASP A 192 -5.79 -16.84 0.20
C ASP A 192 -6.78 -15.90 0.89
N GLY A 193 -6.26 -15.11 1.83
CA GLY A 193 -7.00 -14.12 2.57
C GLY A 193 -6.13 -13.30 3.51
N LEU A 194 -6.75 -12.85 4.59
CA LEU A 194 -6.15 -12.03 5.64
C LEU A 194 -6.10 -12.81 6.95
N LEU A 195 -5.10 -12.50 7.78
CA LEU A 195 -5.06 -12.87 9.19
C LEU A 195 -4.71 -11.62 10.00
N THR A 196 -5.53 -11.30 10.99
CA THR A 196 -5.21 -10.28 12.00
C THR A 196 -5.06 -10.96 13.36
N ALA A 197 -3.95 -10.73 14.06
CA ALA A 197 -3.71 -11.21 15.40
C ALA A 197 -3.56 -10.02 16.38
N ILE A 198 -4.28 -10.08 17.50
CA ILE A 198 -4.31 -9.04 18.53
C ILE A 198 -3.79 -9.61 19.85
N HIS A 199 -2.74 -9.02 20.41
CA HIS A 199 -2.14 -9.50 21.65
C HIS A 199 -2.99 -9.08 22.87
N LYS A 200 -3.47 -10.06 23.65
CA LYS A 200 -4.41 -9.87 24.75
C LYS A 200 -3.90 -9.03 25.92
N GLU A 201 -2.58 -8.94 26.07
CA GLU A 201 -1.94 -8.08 27.07
C GLU A 201 -2.14 -6.59 26.79
N TYR A 202 -2.28 -6.22 25.52
CA TYR A 202 -2.38 -4.81 25.10
C TYR A 202 -3.83 -4.41 24.82
N PHE A 203 -4.61 -5.32 24.23
CA PHE A 203 -5.94 -5.01 23.73
C PHE A 203 -6.97 -6.08 24.04
N LYS A 204 -8.18 -5.62 24.34
CA LYS A 204 -9.40 -6.40 24.29
C LYS A 204 -10.14 -6.11 22.99
N VAL A 205 -10.53 -7.15 22.26
CA VAL A 205 -11.36 -6.99 21.06
C VAL A 205 -12.82 -6.77 21.47
N LEU A 206 -13.38 -5.63 21.09
CA LEU A 206 -14.77 -5.25 21.38
C LEU A 206 -15.72 -5.69 20.26
N ASN A 207 -15.28 -5.59 19.01
CA ASN A 207 -16.10 -5.95 17.85
C ASN A 207 -15.24 -6.30 16.64
N ARG A 208 -15.81 -7.03 15.70
CA ARG A 208 -15.21 -7.41 14.43
C ARG A 208 -16.23 -7.31 13.31
N ARG A 209 -15.82 -6.73 12.18
CA ARG A 209 -16.59 -6.72 10.94
C ARG A 209 -15.73 -7.20 9.78
N GLU A 210 -16.38 -7.90 8.86
CA GLU A 210 -15.79 -8.35 7.60
C GLU A 210 -16.40 -7.51 6.49
N LEU A 211 -15.54 -6.99 5.61
CA LEU A 211 -15.94 -6.22 4.44
C LEU A 211 -15.60 -7.05 3.21
N PHE A 212 -16.59 -7.21 2.34
CA PHE A 212 -16.47 -7.99 1.11
C PHE A 212 -16.62 -7.06 -0.10
N PHE A 213 -15.56 -6.94 -0.90
CA PHE A 213 -15.54 -6.15 -2.12
C PHE A 213 -15.95 -7.02 -3.32
N ASN A 214 -17.13 -7.63 -3.23
CA ASN A 214 -17.68 -8.49 -4.30
C ASN A 214 -17.77 -7.74 -5.62
N ASP A 215 -18.16 -6.47 -5.54
CA ASP A 215 -18.32 -5.59 -6.69
C ASP A 215 -16.98 -5.04 -7.21
N PHE A 216 -15.86 -5.32 -6.53
CA PHE A 216 -14.54 -4.73 -6.85
C PHE A 216 -13.41 -5.75 -6.61
N GLY A 217 -13.28 -6.73 -7.51
CA GLY A 217 -12.10 -7.60 -7.61
C GLY A 217 -11.96 -8.69 -6.54
N ASP A 218 -13.06 -9.08 -5.88
CA ASP A 218 -13.12 -10.16 -4.89
C ASP A 218 -12.07 -10.04 -3.80
N ARG A 219 -11.92 -8.80 -3.32
CA ARG A 219 -11.03 -8.46 -2.22
C ARG A 219 -11.83 -8.36 -0.93
N VAL A 220 -11.11 -8.29 0.19
CA VAL A 220 -11.70 -8.23 1.52
C VAL A 220 -10.95 -7.25 2.41
N ALA A 221 -11.61 -6.79 3.46
CA ALA A 221 -10.97 -6.12 4.59
C ALA A 221 -11.55 -6.63 5.91
N GLN A 222 -10.73 -6.62 6.95
CA GLN A 222 -11.15 -6.93 8.32
C GLN A 222 -11.09 -5.65 9.13
N LEU A 223 -12.18 -5.28 9.80
CA LEU A 223 -12.23 -4.20 10.78
C LEU A 223 -12.33 -4.81 12.17
N LEU A 224 -11.40 -4.46 13.06
CA LEU A 224 -11.43 -4.81 14.47
C LEU A 224 -11.52 -3.53 15.29
N HIS A 225 -12.51 -3.47 16.16
CA HIS A 225 -12.61 -2.43 17.18
C HIS A 225 -12.02 -3.00 18.47
N VAL A 226 -10.95 -2.37 18.97
CA VAL A 226 -10.21 -2.82 20.15
C VAL A 226 -10.17 -1.73 21.21
N GLN A 227 -10.01 -2.14 22.47
CA GLN A 227 -9.84 -1.27 23.62
C GLN A 227 -8.53 -1.62 24.33
N SER A 228 -7.76 -0.61 24.72
CA SER A 228 -6.53 -0.83 25.48
C SER A 228 -6.81 -1.45 26.85
N VAL A 229 -6.01 -2.44 27.23
CA VAL A 229 -6.11 -3.09 28.55
C VAL A 229 -5.59 -2.16 29.64
N ALA A 230 -4.39 -1.61 29.42
CA ALA A 230 -3.85 -0.55 30.28
C ALA A 230 -4.48 0.79 29.88
N PRO A 231 -4.94 1.60 30.85
CA PRO A 231 -5.42 2.94 30.57
C PRO A 231 -4.22 3.85 30.24
N PHE A 232 -4.41 4.78 29.31
CA PHE A 232 -3.43 5.81 29.02
C PHE A 232 -3.63 6.98 29.97
N SER A 233 -2.54 7.54 30.51
CA SER A 233 -2.60 8.78 31.29
C SER A 233 -2.72 9.94 30.32
N ILE A 234 -3.87 10.61 30.31
CA ILE A 234 -4.08 11.81 29.47
C ILE A 234 -3.57 13.04 30.23
N ASN A 235 -3.68 13.04 31.56
CA ASN A 235 -3.18 14.05 32.51
C ASN A 235 -2.93 13.37 33.88
N GLN A 236 -2.30 14.09 34.83
CA GLN A 236 -1.95 13.56 36.17
C GLN A 236 -3.10 12.92 36.96
N ASN A 237 -4.37 13.19 36.61
CA ASN A 237 -5.56 12.70 37.33
C ASN A 237 -6.61 11.97 36.46
N GLU A 238 -6.39 11.81 35.15
CA GLU A 238 -7.37 11.15 34.25
C GLU A 238 -6.71 10.04 33.44
N SER A 239 -7.20 8.81 33.65
CA SER A 239 -6.77 7.63 32.92
C SER A 239 -7.95 7.08 32.13
N VAL A 240 -7.85 7.01 30.80
CA VAL A 240 -8.91 6.52 29.93
C VAL A 240 -8.43 5.30 29.18
N GLN A 241 -9.26 4.26 29.13
CA GLN A 241 -9.04 3.13 28.22
C GLN A 241 -9.29 3.62 26.80
N GLN A 242 -8.26 3.55 25.96
CA GLN A 242 -8.34 4.10 24.61
C GLN A 242 -8.84 3.03 23.67
N GLU A 243 -9.87 3.39 22.90
CA GLU A 243 -10.40 2.53 21.86
C GLU A 243 -9.78 2.91 20.50
N ILE A 244 -9.51 1.91 19.66
CA ILE A 244 -8.87 2.07 18.35
C ILE A 244 -9.59 1.17 17.35
N ILE A 245 -9.77 1.65 16.11
CA ILE A 245 -10.21 0.82 15.00
C ILE A 245 -9.01 0.41 14.16
N ILE A 246 -8.82 -0.90 13.97
CA ILE A 246 -7.77 -1.49 13.15
C ILE A 246 -8.41 -2.08 11.90
N VAL A 247 -7.87 -1.75 10.73
CA VAL A 247 -8.27 -2.36 9.47
C VAL A 247 -7.09 -3.10 8.85
N ASN A 248 -7.30 -4.32 8.40
CA ASN A 248 -6.36 -5.07 7.57
C ASN A 248 -6.98 -5.28 6.18
N THR A 249 -6.24 -5.03 5.10
CA THR A 249 -6.71 -5.29 3.73
C THR A 249 -5.59 -5.66 2.77
N HIS A 250 -5.98 -6.18 1.60
CA HIS A 250 -5.10 -6.41 0.46
C HIS A 250 -5.84 -5.97 -0.81
N LEU A 251 -5.48 -4.81 -1.34
CA LEU A 251 -6.17 -4.19 -2.48
C LEU A 251 -5.88 -4.91 -3.80
N LEU A 252 -6.67 -4.65 -4.84
CA LEU A 252 -6.53 -5.29 -6.15
C LEU A 252 -5.14 -5.06 -6.77
N PHE A 253 -4.46 -6.14 -7.15
CA PHE A 253 -3.14 -6.07 -7.79
C PHE A 253 -3.18 -5.23 -9.08
N PRO A 254 -2.22 -4.31 -9.32
CA PRO A 254 -2.23 -3.39 -10.45
C PRO A 254 -1.75 -4.07 -11.74
N HIS A 255 -2.54 -5.03 -12.26
CA HIS A 255 -2.22 -5.67 -13.54
C HIS A 255 -2.18 -4.65 -14.69
N ASP A 256 -3.09 -3.68 -14.63
CA ASP A 256 -3.25 -2.58 -15.57
C ASP A 256 -3.49 -1.25 -14.82
N SER A 257 -3.15 -0.12 -15.45
CA SER A 257 -3.31 1.19 -14.82
C SER A 257 -4.76 1.64 -14.66
N SER A 258 -5.69 1.16 -15.49
CA SER A 258 -7.13 1.42 -15.35
C SER A 258 -7.68 0.87 -14.03
N LEU A 259 -7.09 -0.20 -13.48
CA LEU A 259 -7.48 -0.79 -12.19
C LEU A 259 -7.19 0.11 -10.98
N SER A 260 -6.59 1.29 -11.17
CA SER A 260 -6.46 2.28 -10.10
C SER A 260 -7.80 2.77 -9.59
N ILE A 261 -8.83 2.85 -10.45
CA ILE A 261 -10.17 3.26 -10.00
C ILE A 261 -10.77 2.20 -9.08
N VAL A 262 -10.55 0.92 -9.38
CA VAL A 262 -11.05 -0.20 -8.57
C VAL A 262 -10.44 -0.16 -7.18
N ARG A 263 -9.12 0.08 -7.08
CA ARG A 263 -8.47 0.28 -5.77
C ARG A 263 -9.02 1.50 -5.04
N LEU A 264 -9.29 2.60 -5.75
CA LEU A 264 -9.89 3.78 -5.14
C LEU A 264 -11.29 3.49 -4.60
N HIS A 265 -12.14 2.74 -5.32
CA HIS A 265 -13.44 2.28 -4.83
C HIS A 265 -13.30 1.40 -3.58
N GLN A 266 -12.36 0.46 -3.57
CA GLN A 266 -12.11 -0.40 -2.40
C GLN A 266 -11.79 0.45 -1.15
N VAL A 267 -10.90 1.45 -1.28
CA VAL A 267 -10.57 2.34 -0.16
C VAL A 267 -11.74 3.25 0.22
N TYR A 268 -12.47 3.78 -0.75
CA TYR A 268 -13.67 4.56 -0.51
C TYR A 268 -14.70 3.78 0.31
N GLN A 269 -14.96 2.53 -0.05
CA GLN A 269 -15.86 1.64 0.70
C GLN A 269 -15.35 1.35 2.11
N ILE A 270 -14.03 1.13 2.30
CA ILE A 270 -13.45 0.99 3.65
C ILE A 270 -13.77 2.22 4.51
N LEU A 271 -13.54 3.43 3.96
CA LEU A 271 -13.78 4.67 4.69
C LEU A 271 -15.26 4.94 4.94
N GLN A 272 -16.16 4.66 3.98
CA GLN A 272 -17.61 4.73 4.18
C GLN A 272 -18.07 3.77 5.28
N TYR A 273 -17.50 2.57 5.31
CA TYR A 273 -17.81 1.58 6.32
C TYR A 273 -17.33 2.01 7.71
N LEU A 274 -16.16 2.65 7.81
CA LEU A 274 -15.67 3.24 9.06
C LEU A 274 -16.63 4.31 9.59
N GLU A 275 -17.05 5.26 8.74
CA GLU A 275 -18.01 6.30 9.12
C GLU A 275 -19.37 5.71 9.56
N THR A 276 -19.81 4.67 8.86
CA THR A 276 -21.06 3.96 9.19
C THR A 276 -20.93 3.21 10.51
N TYR A 277 -19.85 2.46 10.69
CA TYR A 277 -19.57 1.72 11.91
C TYR A 277 -19.50 2.64 13.13
N GLN A 278 -18.78 3.77 13.03
CA GLN A 278 -18.70 4.74 14.12
C GLN A 278 -20.08 5.32 14.46
N ARG A 279 -20.89 5.66 13.45
CA ARG A 279 -22.25 6.19 13.64
C ARG A 279 -23.19 5.18 14.29
N GLU A 280 -23.22 3.95 13.80
CA GLU A 280 -24.06 2.86 14.31
C GLU A 280 -23.75 2.54 15.77
N ASN A 281 -22.47 2.57 16.14
CA ASN A 281 -22.01 2.26 17.49
C ASN A 281 -21.92 3.51 18.38
N LYS A 282 -22.38 4.68 17.90
CA LYS A 282 -22.35 5.97 18.61
C LYS A 282 -20.96 6.33 19.14
N LEU A 283 -19.93 5.95 18.38
CA LEU A 283 -18.54 6.23 18.70
C LEU A 283 -18.23 7.66 18.27
N SER A 284 -17.47 8.37 19.10
CA SER A 284 -16.86 9.63 18.70
C SER A 284 -15.86 9.38 17.56
N GLN A 285 -15.28 10.44 17.01
CA GLN A 285 -14.15 10.26 16.10
C GLN A 285 -13.04 9.50 16.83
N MET A 286 -12.68 8.33 16.31
CA MET A 286 -11.75 7.41 16.95
C MET A 286 -10.44 7.33 16.16
N PRO A 287 -9.31 7.05 16.85
CA PRO A 287 -8.07 6.70 16.17
C PRO A 287 -8.28 5.49 15.25
N VAL A 288 -7.72 5.56 14.04
CA VAL A 288 -7.80 4.49 13.06
C VAL A 288 -6.39 4.10 12.60
N ILE A 289 -6.13 2.80 12.57
CA ILE A 289 -4.94 2.18 11.99
C ILE A 289 -5.37 1.37 10.77
N LEU A 290 -4.87 1.71 9.57
CA LEU A 290 -5.11 0.92 8.36
C LEU A 290 -3.81 0.22 7.93
N CYS A 291 -3.78 -1.09 8.03
CA CYS A 291 -2.69 -1.95 7.62
C CYS A 291 -3.03 -2.65 6.30
N GLY A 292 -2.02 -2.92 5.49
CA GLY A 292 -2.22 -3.77 4.32
C GLY A 292 -1.20 -3.60 3.23
N ASP A 293 -1.35 -4.47 2.22
CA ASP A 293 -0.80 -4.30 0.89
C ASP A 293 -1.79 -3.49 0.05
N TRP A 294 -1.46 -2.22 -0.17
CA TRP A 294 -2.32 -1.27 -0.88
C TRP A 294 -2.18 -1.37 -2.39
N ASN A 295 -1.21 -2.14 -2.89
CA ASN A 295 -0.98 -2.31 -4.32
C ASN A 295 -0.90 -0.97 -5.10
N GLY A 296 -0.47 0.09 -4.41
CA GLY A 296 -0.39 1.46 -4.89
C GLY A 296 0.73 2.18 -4.17
N SER A 297 1.58 2.88 -4.91
CA SER A 297 2.72 3.59 -4.34
C SER A 297 2.33 4.97 -3.78
N LYS A 298 3.29 5.64 -3.17
CA LYS A 298 3.19 7.03 -2.70
C LYS A 298 2.75 8.04 -3.78
N ARG A 299 3.08 7.76 -5.05
CA ARG A 299 2.64 8.59 -6.19
C ARG A 299 1.18 8.32 -6.60
N GLY A 300 0.60 7.23 -6.14
CA GLY A 300 -0.73 6.76 -6.53
C GLY A 300 -1.87 7.58 -5.93
N HIS A 301 -3.02 7.53 -6.59
CA HIS A 301 -4.23 8.23 -6.17
C HIS A 301 -4.82 7.72 -4.87
N VAL A 302 -4.62 6.43 -4.55
CA VAL A 302 -5.01 5.85 -3.26
C VAL A 302 -4.24 6.50 -2.11
N TYR A 303 -2.92 6.65 -2.26
CA TYR A 303 -2.09 7.32 -1.25
C TYR A 303 -2.57 8.77 -1.04
N LYS A 304 -2.74 9.53 -2.12
CA LYS A 304 -3.22 10.93 -2.06
C LYS A 304 -4.61 11.05 -1.43
N PHE A 305 -5.51 10.12 -1.75
CA PHE A 305 -6.85 10.07 -1.17
C PHE A 305 -6.83 9.84 0.34
N LEU A 306 -5.99 8.93 0.84
CA LEU A 306 -5.84 8.72 2.28
C LEU A 306 -5.26 9.97 2.97
N ARG A 307 -4.25 10.62 2.36
CA ARG A 307 -3.68 11.89 2.87
C ARG A 307 -4.74 12.98 2.98
N SER A 308 -5.61 13.14 1.98
CA SER A 308 -6.69 14.15 2.02
C SER A 308 -7.76 13.85 3.07
N GLN A 309 -7.81 12.62 3.57
CA GLN A 309 -8.67 12.17 4.66
C GLN A 309 -7.97 12.20 6.03
N GLY A 310 -6.80 12.83 6.12
CA GLY A 310 -6.06 13.03 7.36
C GLY A 310 -5.25 11.83 7.83
N PHE A 311 -5.09 10.80 6.99
CA PHE A 311 -4.18 9.70 7.29
C PHE A 311 -2.73 10.09 7.04
N VAL A 312 -1.84 9.66 7.92
CA VAL A 312 -0.39 9.77 7.79
C VAL A 312 0.23 8.38 7.77
N SER A 313 1.29 8.19 6.98
CA SER A 313 2.01 6.93 6.94
C SER A 313 2.98 6.87 8.12
N SER A 314 2.89 5.82 8.94
CA SER A 314 3.86 5.57 10.01
C SER A 314 5.29 5.48 9.49
N TYR A 315 5.47 4.91 8.29
CA TYR A 315 6.77 4.80 7.64
C TYR A 315 7.35 6.17 7.31
N ASP A 316 6.51 7.08 6.81
CA ASP A 316 6.96 8.44 6.50
C ASP A 316 7.33 9.22 7.77
N ILE A 317 6.57 9.05 8.85
CA ILE A 317 6.89 9.64 10.16
C ILE A 317 8.25 9.12 10.64
N ALA A 318 8.44 7.80 10.60
CA ALA A 318 9.65 7.15 11.12
C ALA A 318 10.93 7.55 10.35
N HIS A 319 10.81 7.90 9.07
CA HIS A 319 11.95 8.24 8.22
C HIS A 319 12.00 9.73 7.84
N GLU A 320 11.13 10.56 8.42
CA GLU A 320 10.98 11.98 8.10
C GLU A 320 10.77 12.24 6.58
N TYR A 321 10.03 11.34 5.93
CA TYR A 321 9.73 11.46 4.50
C TYR A 321 8.59 12.41 4.23
N THR A 322 8.78 13.25 3.22
CA THR A 322 7.79 14.20 2.73
C THR A 322 6.94 13.59 1.63
N ASP A 323 5.81 14.21 1.27
CA ASP A 323 5.00 13.80 0.11
C ASP A 323 5.67 14.14 -1.25
N SER A 324 6.96 14.48 -1.26
CA SER A 324 7.70 14.82 -2.47
C SER A 324 7.99 13.61 -3.35
N ASP A 325 8.18 13.86 -4.64
CA ASP A 325 8.59 12.82 -5.61
C ASP A 325 9.96 12.22 -5.31
N ALA A 326 10.82 12.96 -4.60
CA ALA A 326 12.15 12.52 -4.19
C ALA A 326 12.07 11.43 -3.11
N ASP A 327 11.07 11.44 -2.25
CA ASP A 327 10.90 10.42 -1.20
C ASP A 327 10.03 9.24 -1.67
N ALA A 328 9.25 9.43 -2.73
CA ALA A 328 8.27 8.45 -3.20
C ALA A 328 8.83 7.09 -3.66
N HIS A 329 10.14 6.99 -3.90
CA HIS A 329 10.82 5.77 -4.34
C HIS A 329 11.76 5.18 -3.27
N LYS A 330 11.88 5.82 -2.10
CA LYS A 330 12.76 5.38 -1.02
C LYS A 330 12.16 4.20 -0.24
N TRP A 331 10.84 4.11 -0.19
CA TRP A 331 10.14 2.99 0.44
C TRP A 331 10.15 1.76 -0.47
N VAL A 332 10.59 0.63 0.08
CA VAL A 332 10.52 -0.69 -0.54
C VAL A 332 9.95 -1.66 0.47
N SER A 333 8.79 -2.24 0.16
CA SER A 333 8.14 -3.23 0.99
C SER A 333 8.35 -4.65 0.48
N HIS A 334 8.21 -4.91 -0.83
CA HIS A 334 8.49 -6.23 -1.40
C HIS A 334 8.77 -6.19 -2.92
N ARG A 335 9.25 -7.34 -3.43
CA ARG A 335 9.40 -7.61 -4.87
C ARG A 335 8.17 -8.36 -5.38
N ASN A 336 7.46 -7.78 -6.34
CA ASN A 336 6.24 -8.40 -6.86
C ASN A 336 6.52 -9.57 -7.83
N HIS A 337 5.47 -10.27 -8.27
CA HIS A 337 5.59 -11.42 -9.18
C HIS A 337 6.13 -11.07 -10.58
N ARG A 338 6.18 -9.79 -10.97
CA ARG A 338 6.84 -9.31 -12.20
C ARG A 338 8.33 -9.01 -11.99
N GLY A 339 8.81 -9.16 -10.76
CA GLY A 339 10.19 -8.86 -10.39
C GLY A 339 10.45 -7.40 -10.07
N ASN A 340 9.42 -6.54 -10.03
CA ASN A 340 9.56 -5.13 -9.71
C ASN A 340 9.70 -4.92 -8.21
N ILE A 341 10.57 -3.99 -7.82
CA ILE A 341 10.71 -3.53 -6.43
C ILE A 341 9.64 -2.45 -6.18
N CYS A 342 8.85 -2.64 -5.12
CA CYS A 342 7.68 -1.81 -4.85
C CYS A 342 7.61 -1.43 -3.37
N GLY A 343 7.20 -0.19 -3.07
CA GLY A 343 6.75 0.24 -1.75
C GLY A 343 5.23 0.43 -1.75
N VAL A 344 4.51 -0.62 -1.36
CA VAL A 344 3.04 -0.70 -1.45
C VAL A 344 2.37 -1.17 -0.16
N ASP A 345 3.14 -1.66 0.81
CA ASP A 345 2.66 -1.99 2.14
C ASP A 345 2.73 -0.75 3.01
N PHE A 346 1.64 -0.43 3.71
CA PHE A 346 1.58 0.75 4.57
C PHE A 346 0.80 0.46 5.84
N ILE A 347 1.24 1.08 6.94
CA ILE A 347 0.47 1.27 8.17
C ILE A 347 0.11 2.74 8.24
N TRP A 348 -1.14 3.05 7.94
CA TRP A 348 -1.71 4.39 8.00
C TRP A 348 -2.30 4.66 9.36
N LEU A 349 -2.11 5.88 9.84
CA LEU A 349 -2.56 6.35 11.14
C LEU A 349 -3.45 7.57 10.93
N ARG A 350 -4.59 7.62 11.60
CA ARG A 350 -5.42 8.82 11.66
C ARG A 350 -5.82 9.05 13.10
N ASN A 351 -5.48 10.23 13.60
CA ASN A 351 -5.99 10.72 14.87
C ASN A 351 -7.33 11.45 14.64
N PRO A 352 -8.28 11.43 15.60
CA PRO A 352 -9.50 12.23 15.51
C PRO A 352 -9.17 13.72 15.38
N HIS A 353 -9.68 14.37 14.33
CA HIS A 353 -9.59 15.82 14.18
C HIS A 353 -10.91 16.41 13.71
N ASN A 354 -11.13 17.68 14.07
CA ASN A 354 -12.43 18.34 13.92
C ASN A 354 -12.73 18.82 12.49
N SER A 355 -11.74 18.88 11.59
CA SER A 355 -11.93 19.31 10.21
C SER A 355 -11.45 18.24 9.23
N GLN A 356 -12.38 17.42 8.74
CA GLN A 356 -12.13 16.47 7.67
C GLN A 356 -12.89 16.90 6.42
N LYS A 357 -12.23 16.86 5.27
CA LYS A 357 -12.87 17.06 3.97
C LYS A 357 -13.86 15.93 3.72
N LEU A 358 -15.07 16.27 3.25
CA LEU A 358 -16.11 15.29 2.95
C LEU A 358 -15.55 14.18 2.04
N LEU A 359 -15.80 12.93 2.43
CA LEU A 359 -15.25 11.74 1.76
C LEU A 359 -15.56 11.74 0.26
N LYS A 360 -16.78 12.13 -0.13
CA LYS A 360 -17.22 12.23 -1.54
C LYS A 360 -16.40 13.23 -2.36
N ILE A 361 -16.02 14.37 -1.78
CA ILE A 361 -15.21 15.39 -2.47
C ILE A 361 -13.78 14.88 -2.66
N SER A 362 -13.17 14.33 -1.61
CA SER A 362 -11.82 13.76 -1.70
C SER A 362 -11.74 12.58 -2.68
N TRP A 363 -12.79 11.77 -2.74
CA TRP A 363 -12.88 10.67 -3.70
C TRP A 363 -12.95 11.19 -5.13
N ALA A 364 -13.77 12.22 -5.38
CA ALA A 364 -13.91 12.81 -6.71
C ALA A 364 -12.60 13.42 -7.21
N GLU A 365 -11.87 14.15 -6.36
CA GLU A 365 -10.55 14.67 -6.70
C GLU A 365 -9.55 13.56 -7.04
N ALA A 366 -9.56 12.46 -6.29
CA ALA A 366 -8.72 11.31 -6.59
C ALA A 366 -9.12 10.64 -7.91
N ALA A 367 -10.42 10.55 -8.21
CA ALA A 367 -10.94 10.02 -9.47
C ALA A 367 -10.56 10.92 -10.66
N PHE A 368 -10.67 12.25 -10.52
CA PHE A 368 -10.20 13.20 -11.53
C PHE A 368 -8.70 13.10 -11.75
N GLY A 369 -7.91 12.92 -10.69
CA GLY A 369 -6.48 12.63 -10.82
C GLY A 369 -6.20 11.38 -11.67
N ILE A 370 -6.98 10.31 -11.49
CA ILE A 370 -6.90 9.10 -12.31
C ILE A 370 -7.25 9.44 -13.77
N ILE A 371 -8.38 10.11 -14.00
CA ILE A 371 -8.83 10.50 -15.35
C ILE A 371 -7.73 11.33 -16.04
N LYS A 372 -7.21 12.35 -15.37
CA LYS A 372 -6.13 13.22 -15.86
C LYS A 372 -4.86 12.45 -16.20
N TYR A 373 -4.46 11.50 -15.35
CA TYR A 373 -3.31 10.64 -15.62
C TYR A 373 -3.52 9.78 -16.87
N GLN A 374 -4.73 9.24 -17.06
CA GLN A 374 -5.05 8.43 -18.22
C GLN A 374 -5.15 9.26 -19.50
N LEU A 375 -5.80 10.43 -19.45
CA LEU A 375 -5.83 11.38 -20.54
C LEU A 375 -4.41 11.77 -20.98
N LYS A 376 -3.50 12.04 -20.04
CA LYS A 376 -2.09 12.33 -20.38
C LYS A 376 -1.38 11.20 -21.11
N LYS A 377 -1.72 9.93 -20.85
CA LYS A 377 -1.13 8.79 -21.59
C LYS A 377 -1.60 8.73 -23.03
N VAL A 378 -2.87 9.04 -23.27
CA VAL A 378 -3.49 9.00 -24.60
C VAL A 378 -3.16 10.26 -25.41
N SER A 379 -3.07 11.40 -24.73
CA SER A 379 -2.84 12.75 -25.29
C SER A 379 -1.39 13.04 -25.66
N LEU A 380 -0.48 12.05 -25.69
CA LEU A 380 0.90 12.24 -26.19
C LEU A 380 0.95 12.67 -27.68
N ALA A 381 -0.20 12.69 -28.38
CA ALA A 381 -0.35 13.15 -29.76
C ALA A 381 -1.06 14.52 -29.92
N GLU A 382 -1.76 15.06 -28.92
CA GLU A 382 -2.51 16.32 -29.03
C GLU A 382 -2.33 17.16 -27.77
N ASN A 383 -1.92 18.42 -27.94
CA ASN A 383 -1.59 19.35 -26.86
C ASN A 383 -2.81 19.88 -26.08
N ASP A 384 -3.95 19.18 -26.08
CA ASP A 384 -5.12 19.69 -25.37
C ASP A 384 -6.09 18.58 -24.92
N ALA A 385 -5.89 18.08 -23.69
CA ALA A 385 -6.82 17.14 -23.05
C ALA A 385 -8.25 17.71 -22.97
N PHE A 386 -8.39 19.04 -22.94
CA PHE A 386 -9.69 19.71 -23.04
C PHE A 386 -10.30 19.54 -24.43
N ALA A 387 -9.51 19.70 -25.51
CA ALA A 387 -9.96 19.42 -26.87
C ALA A 387 -10.35 17.94 -27.06
N PHE A 388 -9.58 17.02 -26.47
CA PHE A 388 -9.91 15.59 -26.50
C PHE A 388 -11.28 15.31 -25.85
N LEU A 389 -11.53 15.85 -24.65
CA LEU A 389 -12.80 15.68 -23.94
C LEU A 389 -13.97 16.39 -24.62
N ARG A 390 -13.71 17.48 -25.35
CA ARG A 390 -14.72 18.21 -26.12
C ARG A 390 -15.21 17.43 -27.34
N ALA A 391 -14.41 16.52 -27.89
CA ALA A 391 -14.66 15.85 -29.17
C ALA A 391 -14.96 16.87 -30.30
N ASP A 392 -15.79 16.51 -31.29
CA ASP A 392 -16.17 17.36 -32.44
C ASP A 392 -17.19 18.47 -32.08
N SER A 393 -17.44 18.75 -30.80
CA SER A 393 -18.42 19.78 -30.45
C SER A 393 -17.92 21.18 -30.84
N SER A 394 -18.79 21.95 -31.50
CA SER A 394 -18.45 23.24 -32.12
C SER A 394 -18.23 24.39 -31.13
N GLY A 395 -18.47 24.17 -29.84
CA GLY A 395 -18.32 25.18 -28.77
C GLY A 395 -17.02 25.00 -27.98
N ASN A 396 -16.47 26.07 -27.40
CA ASN A 396 -15.25 25.98 -26.57
C ASN A 396 -15.54 25.45 -25.15
N HIS A 397 -16.26 24.34 -25.03
CA HIS A 397 -16.70 23.74 -23.77
C HIS A 397 -16.86 22.23 -23.94
N ILE A 398 -16.76 21.49 -22.84
CA ILE A 398 -17.07 20.06 -22.78
C ILE A 398 -18.56 19.92 -22.43
N THR A 399 -19.27 19.00 -23.07
CA THR A 399 -20.66 18.65 -22.69
C THR A 399 -20.68 17.36 -21.88
N TYR A 400 -21.75 17.12 -21.11
CA TYR A 400 -21.89 15.86 -20.36
C TYR A 400 -21.79 14.62 -21.26
N SER A 401 -22.37 14.69 -22.47
CA SER A 401 -22.27 13.59 -23.44
C SER A 401 -20.83 13.39 -23.87
N ALA A 402 -20.11 14.47 -24.24
CA ALA A 402 -18.71 14.37 -24.66
C ALA A 402 -17.80 13.87 -23.53
N PHE A 403 -18.04 14.29 -22.29
CA PHE A 403 -17.34 13.76 -21.11
C PHE A 403 -17.61 12.26 -20.92
N CYS A 404 -18.87 11.84 -20.96
CA CYS A 404 -19.22 10.42 -20.88
C CYS A 404 -18.60 9.63 -22.03
N ASP A 405 -18.64 10.17 -23.24
CA ASP A 405 -18.11 9.53 -24.43
C ASP A 405 -16.58 9.45 -24.35
N ALA A 406 -15.87 10.44 -23.84
CA ALA A 406 -14.43 10.35 -23.65
C ALA A 406 -14.04 9.32 -22.56
N LEU A 407 -14.85 9.20 -21.50
CA LEU A 407 -14.70 8.13 -20.50
C LEU A 407 -15.04 6.74 -21.05
N ARG A 408 -15.89 6.65 -22.10
CA ARG A 408 -16.25 5.41 -22.80
C ARG A 408 -15.29 5.04 -23.94
N GLN A 409 -15.02 5.95 -24.88
CA GLN A 409 -14.29 5.78 -26.15
C GLN A 409 -12.84 5.30 -25.98
N ASN A 410 -12.31 5.26 -24.76
CA ASN A 410 -11.04 4.63 -24.40
C ASN A 410 -11.06 3.08 -24.36
N TYR A 411 -11.81 2.43 -25.27
CA TYR A 411 -12.07 0.98 -25.34
C TYR A 411 -10.84 0.09 -25.67
N VAL A 412 -9.61 0.61 -25.67
CA VAL A 412 -8.39 -0.20 -25.82
C VAL A 412 -7.40 -0.08 -24.65
N GLN A 413 -7.60 0.81 -23.66
CA GLN A 413 -6.70 0.82 -22.48
C GLN A 413 -7.23 1.44 -21.18
N VAL A 414 -8.41 2.08 -21.16
CA VAL A 414 -8.86 2.86 -20.00
C VAL A 414 -10.36 2.67 -19.71
N ASN A 415 -10.82 1.43 -19.58
CA ASN A 415 -12.24 1.11 -19.39
C ASN A 415 -12.77 1.55 -18.00
N LEU A 416 -12.89 2.87 -17.79
CA LEU A 416 -13.38 3.54 -16.59
C LEU A 416 -14.90 3.62 -16.56
N THR A 417 -15.62 3.34 -17.65
CA THR A 417 -17.07 3.15 -17.66
C THR A 417 -17.38 2.00 -18.62
N GLY A 418 -17.81 0.84 -18.10
CA GLY A 418 -18.12 -0.34 -18.94
C GLY A 418 -17.39 -1.64 -18.59
N LEU A 419 -16.41 -1.63 -17.67
CA LEU A 419 -16.07 -2.84 -16.91
C LEU A 419 -17.14 -3.06 -15.84
N SER A 420 -17.31 -4.30 -15.37
CA SER A 420 -18.05 -4.59 -14.13
C SER A 420 -17.54 -3.80 -12.91
N HIS A 421 -16.37 -3.14 -13.01
CA HIS A 421 -15.67 -2.47 -11.92
C HIS A 421 -15.23 -1.02 -12.22
N GLY A 422 -15.73 -0.39 -13.30
CA GLY A 422 -15.48 1.03 -13.61
C GLY A 422 -16.36 1.99 -12.78
N LEU A 423 -16.31 3.28 -13.09
CA LEU A 423 -17.28 4.28 -12.65
C LEU A 423 -18.69 3.89 -13.11
N SER A 424 -19.63 3.93 -12.16
CA SER A 424 -21.05 3.78 -12.42
C SER A 424 -21.63 5.03 -13.11
N PHE A 425 -22.86 4.91 -13.61
CA PHE A 425 -23.60 6.06 -14.15
C PHE A 425 -23.76 7.17 -13.11
N GLN A 426 -24.10 6.81 -11.87
CA GLN A 426 -24.29 7.79 -10.81
C GLN A 426 -22.97 8.47 -10.44
N GLU A 427 -21.86 7.72 -10.34
CA GLU A 427 -20.54 8.30 -10.08
C GLU A 427 -20.08 9.21 -11.22
N THR A 428 -20.33 8.83 -12.47
CA THR A 428 -20.02 9.68 -13.64
C THR A 428 -20.80 11.00 -13.59
N LYS A 429 -22.08 10.93 -13.23
CA LYS A 429 -22.93 12.10 -13.03
C LYS A 429 -22.45 12.96 -11.85
N ASP A 430 -22.06 12.34 -10.74
CA ASP A 430 -21.57 13.04 -9.55
C ASP A 430 -20.22 13.72 -9.79
N LEU A 431 -19.36 13.13 -10.63
CA LEU A 431 -18.14 13.75 -11.11
C LEU A 431 -18.48 14.92 -12.02
N TRP A 432 -19.41 14.75 -12.97
CA TRP A 432 -19.84 15.85 -13.84
C TRP A 432 -20.35 17.06 -13.05
N VAL A 433 -21.22 16.85 -12.06
CA VAL A 433 -21.74 17.93 -11.21
C VAL A 433 -20.65 18.65 -10.43
N GLN A 434 -19.52 17.99 -10.15
CA GLN A 434 -18.36 18.64 -9.54
C GLN A 434 -17.44 19.33 -10.54
N ALA A 435 -17.47 18.89 -11.81
CA ALA A 435 -16.73 19.51 -12.89
C ALA A 435 -17.39 20.80 -13.37
N ASP A 436 -18.72 20.78 -13.51
CA ASP A 436 -19.59 21.90 -13.88
C ASP A 436 -19.87 22.72 -12.61
N ALA A 437 -18.89 23.55 -12.24
CA ALA A 437 -18.84 24.22 -10.94
C ALA A 437 -19.87 25.36 -10.85
N ASP A 438 -20.21 26.00 -11.98
CA ASP A 438 -21.24 27.04 -12.05
C ASP A 438 -22.65 26.49 -12.33
N GLY A 439 -22.78 25.23 -12.73
CA GLY A 439 -24.04 24.54 -12.97
C GLY A 439 -24.74 24.95 -14.27
N ASN A 440 -24.01 25.51 -15.24
CA ASN A 440 -24.55 25.96 -16.52
C ASN A 440 -24.80 24.80 -17.52
N GLY A 441 -24.38 23.57 -17.18
CA GLY A 441 -24.60 22.37 -17.97
C GLY A 441 -23.47 22.03 -18.95
N VAL A 442 -22.38 22.81 -18.95
CA VAL A 442 -21.16 22.57 -19.72
C VAL A 442 -19.92 22.82 -18.84
N VAL A 443 -18.77 22.26 -19.21
CA VAL A 443 -17.50 22.52 -18.49
C VAL A 443 -16.62 23.36 -19.40
N ASP A 444 -16.33 24.59 -18.99
CA ASP A 444 -15.42 25.46 -19.74
C ASP A 444 -13.94 25.19 -19.41
N TYR A 445 -13.03 25.92 -20.07
CA TYR A 445 -11.59 25.71 -19.88
C TYR A 445 -11.11 26.18 -18.49
N GLU A 446 -11.77 27.15 -17.87
CA GLU A 446 -11.44 27.62 -16.52
C GLU A 446 -11.84 26.57 -15.48
N GLU A 447 -13.05 26.02 -15.61
CA GLU A 447 -13.53 24.89 -14.80
C GLU A 447 -12.66 23.65 -15.02
N PHE A 448 -12.28 23.34 -16.25
CA PHE A 448 -11.39 22.21 -16.54
C PHE A 448 -10.02 22.32 -15.86
N LYS A 449 -9.49 23.54 -15.67
CA LYS A 449 -8.19 23.74 -15.03
C LYS A 449 -8.20 23.44 -13.53
N VAL A 450 -9.35 23.55 -12.88
CA VAL A 450 -9.50 23.28 -11.43
C VAL A 450 -9.80 21.81 -11.13
N ILE A 451 -10.01 21.00 -12.18
CA ILE A 451 -10.16 19.54 -12.16
C ILE A 451 -8.79 18.84 -12.36
#